data_AF-A0A2K2VQL4-F1
#
_entry.id   AF-A0A2K2VQL4-F1
#
_cell.length_a   1.000
_cell.length_b   1.000
_cell.length_c   1.000
_cell.angle_alpha   90.00
_cell.angle_beta   90.00
_cell.angle_gamma   90.00
#
_symmetry.space_group_name_H-M   'P 1'
#
loop_
_entity.id
_entity.type
_entity.pdbx_description
1 polymer ?
#
loop_
_entity_poly.entity_id
_entity_poly.type
_entity_poly.pdbx_seq_one_letter_code
_entity_poly.pdbx_strand_id
1 'polypeptide(L)'
;MRRLIGSGIDFLVEAGFLYLPLLYDPAIEKEIQATPDPTESKETSGSVILNEGKHFVKSLSLHSLVANYERIGKDLYDQVKSAVLRQVAGNVDRGETSLSWKLITIIFQVMPYFIKKNRGFERGKFGKEEILKLIAEKVDVPPREYERTNTVFDLKPLQEALKELEKLDSTFKLPRDGIISSSELNHWLQKALRAQVVEKERTLLKNEVLRREQLIASVDEDMDILLYVAHKGSLEINGFGFTRIGTSDDYLIYKRTGEYRLKDYYGRSYLFRDCRVAVPTFSPFKPVVMEKYKHPFLYAHDSGQEICMHGFYPPQQFSAENAINLLEEGINALLYGYDARRRNGYHSLDRTREYVRTVEFEDYRIPPGEQKSLK
;
A
#
# COMPACT_ATOMS: atom_id res chain seq x y z
N MET A 1 22.14 12.77 11.95
CA MET A 1 21.61 11.64 12.75
C MET A 1 22.42 10.36 12.57
N ARG A 2 22.35 9.61 11.45
CA ARG A 2 23.19 8.40 11.24
C ARG A 2 24.69 8.65 11.47
N ARG A 3 25.21 9.82 11.05
CA ARG A 3 26.61 10.22 11.28
C ARG A 3 26.95 10.55 12.75
N LEU A 4 25.95 10.92 13.57
CA LEU A 4 26.16 11.27 14.99
C LEU A 4 26.06 10.03 15.90
N ILE A 5 25.17 9.09 15.58
CA ILE A 5 24.98 7.83 16.33
C ILE A 5 26.16 6.84 16.09
N GLY A 6 27.09 7.17 15.19
CA GLY A 6 28.32 6.41 14.96
C GLY A 6 29.62 7.18 15.24
N SER A 7 29.55 8.43 15.74
CA SER A 7 30.73 9.31 15.85
C SER A 7 31.45 9.24 17.21
N GLY A 8 31.01 8.38 18.14
CA GLY A 8 31.62 8.26 19.48
C GLY A 8 31.43 9.51 20.35
N ILE A 9 30.44 10.33 20.04
CA ILE A 9 30.10 11.55 20.78
C ILE A 9 29.10 11.17 21.89
N ASP A 10 29.30 11.72 23.08
CA ASP A 10 28.36 11.58 24.19
C ASP A 10 27.22 12.59 24.06
N PHE A 11 26.01 12.14 24.38
CA PHE A 11 24.79 12.94 24.31
C PHE A 11 24.23 13.16 25.70
N LEU A 12 23.44 14.21 25.90
CA LEU A 12 22.68 14.41 27.14
C LEU A 12 21.21 14.07 26.88
N VAL A 13 20.61 13.24 27.73
CA VAL A 13 19.16 12.99 27.74
C VAL A 13 18.56 13.69 28.95
N GLU A 14 17.52 14.49 28.70
CA GLU A 14 16.75 15.12 29.77
C GLU A 14 15.28 15.26 29.37
N ALA A 15 14.38 14.79 30.24
CA ALA A 15 12.93 14.87 30.05
C ALA A 15 12.46 14.31 28.68
N GLY A 16 13.12 13.25 28.18
CA GLY A 16 12.78 12.60 26.92
C GLY A 16 13.25 13.33 25.65
N PHE A 17 14.12 14.34 25.79
CA PHE A 17 14.80 15.01 24.68
C PHE A 17 16.27 14.62 24.62
N LEU A 18 16.79 14.49 23.40
CA LEU A 18 18.21 14.36 23.13
C LEU A 18 18.81 15.76 22.97
N TYR A 19 19.88 16.02 23.71
CA TYR A 19 20.68 17.23 23.58
C TYR A 19 22.05 16.90 22.98
N LEU A 20 22.47 17.70 22.01
CA LEU A 20 23.75 17.54 21.32
C LEU A 20 24.81 18.40 22.01
N PRO A 21 26.05 17.92 22.20
CA PRO A 21 27.11 18.77 22.69
C PRO A 21 27.35 19.90 21.69
N LEU A 22 27.39 21.12 22.19
CA LEU A 22 27.78 22.28 21.42
C LEU A 22 29.28 22.14 21.11
N LEU A 23 29.63 22.00 19.83
CA LEU A 23 31.03 21.97 19.43
C LEU A 23 31.65 23.33 19.76
N TYR A 24 32.74 23.32 20.53
CA TYR A 24 33.42 24.51 21.05
C TYR A 24 33.98 25.39 19.92
N ASP A 25 33.16 26.30 19.40
CA ASP A 25 33.62 27.51 18.72
C ASP A 25 33.70 28.63 19.78
N PRO A 26 34.89 29.24 20.00
CA PRO A 26 35.06 30.35 20.94
C PRO A 26 34.13 31.54 20.68
N ALA A 27 33.62 31.70 19.46
CA ALA A 27 32.63 32.73 19.14
C ALA A 27 31.24 32.40 19.72
N ILE A 28 30.83 31.14 19.67
CA ILE A 28 29.53 30.69 20.19
C ILE A 28 29.55 30.70 21.73
N GLU A 29 30.68 30.37 22.36
CA GLU A 29 30.85 30.45 23.82
C GLU A 29 30.71 31.89 24.34
N LYS A 30 31.25 32.88 23.61
CA LYS A 30 31.05 34.31 23.94
C LYS A 30 29.60 34.77 23.79
N GLU A 31 28.89 34.23 22.80
CA GLU A 31 27.47 34.56 22.57
C GLU A 31 26.58 33.97 23.67
N ILE A 32 26.85 32.73 24.12
CA ILE A 32 26.12 32.09 25.22
C ILE A 32 26.40 32.80 26.55
N GLN A 33 27.65 33.18 26.85
CA GLN A 33 28.02 33.92 28.06
C GLN A 33 27.46 35.35 28.12
N ALA A 34 27.07 35.94 26.99
CA ALA A 34 26.40 37.23 26.92
C ALA A 34 24.89 37.14 27.24
N THR A 35 24.35 35.93 27.34
CA THR A 35 22.97 35.67 27.74
C THR A 35 22.90 35.65 29.28
N PRO A 36 21.96 36.38 29.93
CA PRO A 36 21.86 36.38 31.37
C PRO A 36 21.61 34.98 31.92
N ASP A 37 22.11 34.74 33.12
CA ASP A 37 22.08 33.48 33.86
C ASP A 37 20.75 32.73 33.69
N PRO A 38 20.72 31.53 33.05
CA PRO A 38 19.49 30.78 32.78
C PRO A 38 18.80 30.30 34.06
N THR A 39 19.43 30.48 35.22
CA THR A 39 18.87 30.16 36.53
C THR A 39 17.86 31.22 37.03
N GLU A 40 17.85 32.43 36.45
CA GLU A 40 16.92 33.51 36.85
C GLU A 40 15.65 33.61 35.98
N SER A 41 15.66 33.05 34.77
CA SER A 41 14.46 33.00 33.92
C SER A 41 13.69 31.71 34.13
N LYS A 42 12.58 31.77 34.89
CA LYS A 42 11.51 30.76 34.90
C LYS A 42 10.74 30.72 33.57
N GLU A 43 11.44 30.73 32.43
CA GLU A 43 10.85 30.39 31.14
C GLU A 43 11.24 28.97 30.79
N THR A 44 10.22 28.14 30.60
CA THR A 44 10.19 26.71 30.31
C THR A 44 10.78 26.33 28.94
N SER A 45 11.77 27.09 28.45
CA SER A 45 12.28 27.08 27.07
C SER A 45 13.81 27.19 26.98
N GLY A 46 14.55 26.60 27.92
CA GLY A 46 16.01 26.49 27.79
C GLY A 46 16.38 25.62 26.58
N SER A 47 16.79 26.25 25.47
CA SER A 47 17.32 25.57 24.29
C SER A 47 18.74 25.03 24.51
N VAL A 48 19.43 25.51 25.54
CA VAL A 48 20.80 25.12 25.93
C VAL A 48 20.85 24.79 27.43
N ILE A 49 21.56 23.71 27.78
CA ILE A 49 21.72 23.23 29.16
C ILE A 49 23.22 23.08 29.45
N LEU A 50 23.65 23.49 30.64
CA LEU A 50 25.00 23.29 31.15
C LEU A 50 25.04 22.04 32.01
N ASN A 51 25.84 21.04 31.62
CA ASN A 51 26.07 19.84 32.40
C ASN A 51 27.58 19.53 32.45
N GLU A 52 28.12 19.34 33.66
CA GLU A 52 29.56 19.06 33.90
C GLU A 52 30.53 20.00 33.15
N GLY A 53 30.18 21.29 33.03
CA GLY A 53 31.02 22.29 32.35
C GLY A 53 30.94 22.28 30.81
N LYS A 54 30.02 21.49 30.23
CA LYS A 54 29.76 21.45 28.78
C LYS A 54 28.36 21.96 28.46
N HIS A 55 28.24 22.72 27.38
CA HIS A 55 26.95 23.21 26.88
C HIS A 55 26.33 22.19 25.93
N PHE A 56 25.04 21.92 26.10
CA PHE A 56 24.27 20.99 25.29
C PHE A 56 23.03 21.67 24.73
N VAL A 57 22.74 21.48 23.45
CA VAL A 57 21.60 22.11 22.77
C VAL A 57 20.47 21.11 22.56
N LYS A 58 19.24 21.49 22.92
CA LYS A 58 18.02 20.70 22.72
C LYS A 58 17.84 20.42 21.24
N SER A 59 17.75 19.14 20.88
CA SER A 59 17.66 18.76 19.46
C SER A 59 16.35 18.05 19.11
N LEU A 60 16.16 16.82 19.57
CA LEU A 60 15.12 15.93 19.09
C LEU A 60 14.40 15.28 20.26
N SER A 61 13.07 15.22 20.17
CA SER A 61 12.30 14.37 21.06
C SER A 61 12.54 12.91 20.69
N LEU A 62 12.89 12.09 21.70
CA LEU A 62 13.10 10.65 21.53
C LEU A 62 11.81 9.93 21.08
N HIS A 63 10.66 10.37 21.57
CA HIS A 63 9.35 9.86 21.12
C HIS A 63 9.08 10.20 19.66
N SER A 64 9.27 11.46 19.25
CA SER A 64 9.05 11.88 17.86
C SER A 64 10.01 11.17 16.90
N LEU A 65 11.24 10.89 17.34
CA LEU A 65 12.21 10.13 16.57
C LEU A 65 11.69 8.73 16.24
N VAL A 66 11.27 7.97 17.26
CA VAL A 66 10.75 6.61 17.07
C VAL A 66 9.46 6.65 16.24
N ALA A 67 8.53 7.55 16.56
CA ALA A 67 7.26 7.68 15.85
C ALA A 67 7.42 7.88 14.34
N ASN A 68 8.44 8.63 13.91
CA ASN A 68 8.66 9.00 12.51
C ASN A 68 9.83 8.26 11.84
N TYR A 69 10.46 7.30 12.52
CA TYR A 69 11.70 6.69 12.04
C TYR A 69 11.54 5.97 10.70
N GLU A 70 10.36 5.40 10.43
CA GLU A 70 10.01 4.77 9.15
C GLU A 70 10.26 5.70 7.94
N ARG A 71 10.02 7.01 8.10
CA ARG A 71 10.25 8.02 7.06
C ARG A 71 11.69 8.51 7.01
N ILE A 72 12.36 8.54 8.17
CA ILE A 72 13.71 9.11 8.34
C ILE A 72 14.80 8.09 7.95
N GLY A 73 14.59 6.81 8.22
CA GLY A 73 15.59 5.75 8.13
C GLY A 73 15.01 4.43 7.65
N LYS A 74 14.37 4.46 6.47
CA LYS A 74 13.64 3.32 5.88
C LYS A 74 14.40 2.01 5.90
N ASP A 75 15.68 1.98 5.48
CA ASP A 75 16.42 0.70 5.40
C ASP A 75 16.55 0.00 6.76
N LEU A 76 16.83 0.75 7.82
CA LEU A 76 16.98 0.17 9.15
C LEU A 76 15.61 -0.26 9.70
N TYR A 77 14.57 0.53 9.44
CA TYR A 77 13.22 0.18 9.81
C TYR A 77 12.76 -1.13 9.12
N ASP A 78 12.98 -1.25 7.81
CA ASP A 78 12.65 -2.43 7.01
C ASP A 78 13.44 -3.67 7.47
N GLN A 79 14.71 -3.50 7.87
CA GLN A 79 15.52 -4.56 8.48
C GLN A 79 14.94 -5.04 9.82
N VAL A 80 14.61 -4.11 10.72
CA VAL A 80 13.99 -4.45 12.01
C VAL A 80 12.65 -5.14 11.81
N LYS A 81 11.82 -4.62 10.89
CA LYS A 81 10.53 -5.23 10.51
C LYS A 81 10.72 -6.65 10.00
N SER A 82 11.63 -6.86 9.06
CA SER A 82 11.92 -8.18 8.51
C SER A 82 12.39 -9.17 9.57
N ALA A 83 13.21 -8.72 10.52
CA ALA A 83 13.68 -9.57 11.63
C ALA A 83 12.54 -10.00 12.56
N VAL A 84 11.62 -9.08 12.90
CA VAL A 84 10.42 -9.40 13.70
C VAL A 84 9.53 -10.39 12.96
N LEU A 85 9.24 -10.15 11.67
CA LEU A 85 8.36 -11.03 10.89
C LEU A 85 8.94 -12.44 10.71
N ARG A 86 10.26 -12.58 10.53
CA ARG A 86 10.91 -13.90 10.45
C ARG A 86 10.80 -14.72 11.73
N GLN A 87 10.72 -14.07 12.90
CA GLN A 87 10.54 -14.77 14.18
C GLN A 87 9.12 -15.36 14.32
N VAL A 88 8.15 -14.82 13.59
CA VAL A 88 6.71 -15.16 13.70
C VAL A 88 6.26 -16.11 12.58
N ALA A 89 6.78 -15.93 11.36
CA ALA A 89 6.28 -16.56 10.13
C ALA A 89 6.74 -18.02 9.92
N GLY A 90 6.73 -18.87 10.94
CA GLY A 90 7.07 -20.30 10.82
C GLY A 90 6.42 -20.95 9.58
N ASN A 91 7.20 -21.74 8.82
CA ASN A 91 6.86 -22.44 7.57
C ASN A 91 5.39 -22.89 7.49
N VAL A 92 4.56 -22.14 6.76
CA VAL A 92 3.23 -22.62 6.32
C VAL A 92 3.32 -22.95 4.83
N ASP A 93 3.40 -24.24 4.58
CA ASP A 93 3.42 -24.86 3.26
C ASP A 93 2.08 -24.59 2.55
N ARG A 94 2.13 -23.96 1.37
CA ARG A 94 0.95 -23.49 0.62
C ARG A 94 0.50 -24.54 -0.39
N GLY A 95 0.17 -25.72 0.12
CA GLY A 95 -0.37 -26.83 -0.66
C GLY A 95 -1.90 -26.83 -0.67
N GLU A 96 -2.45 -26.88 -1.88
CA GLU A 96 -3.79 -27.37 -2.23
C GLU A 96 -5.00 -26.51 -1.85
N THR A 97 -5.57 -25.86 -2.88
CA THR A 97 -6.99 -25.47 -3.02
C THR A 97 -7.73 -25.02 -1.75
N SER A 98 -7.10 -24.16 -0.95
CA SER A 98 -7.79 -23.42 0.09
C SER A 98 -8.49 -22.20 -0.52
N LEU A 99 -9.73 -21.93 -0.08
CA LEU A 99 -10.43 -20.71 -0.42
C LEU A 99 -9.70 -19.54 0.24
N SER A 100 -8.87 -18.89 -0.55
CA SER A 100 -8.00 -17.83 -0.07
C SER A 100 -8.74 -16.64 0.53
N TRP A 101 -8.20 -16.07 1.60
CA TRP A 101 -8.62 -14.77 2.11
C TRP A 101 -8.65 -13.68 1.02
N LYS A 102 -7.72 -13.72 0.06
CA LYS A 102 -7.70 -12.79 -1.07
C LYS A 102 -8.98 -12.87 -1.88
N LEU A 103 -9.43 -14.07 -2.25
CA LEU A 103 -10.70 -14.28 -2.94
C LEU A 103 -11.90 -13.75 -2.16
N ILE A 104 -11.95 -14.02 -0.85
CA ILE A 104 -13.04 -13.52 0.00
C ILE A 104 -13.04 -11.98 0.01
N THR A 105 -11.86 -11.35 0.14
CA THR A 105 -11.70 -9.89 0.07
C THR A 105 -12.16 -9.34 -1.27
N ILE A 106 -11.79 -10.00 -2.37
CA ILE A 106 -12.18 -9.60 -3.72
C ILE A 106 -13.70 -9.62 -3.85
N ILE A 107 -14.35 -10.72 -3.46
CA ILE A 107 -15.79 -10.91 -3.63
C ILE A 107 -16.60 -9.96 -2.73
N PHE A 108 -16.25 -9.82 -1.45
CA PHE A 108 -17.12 -9.12 -0.50
C PHE A 108 -16.76 -7.66 -0.26
N GLN A 109 -15.61 -7.19 -0.72
CA GLN A 109 -15.14 -5.84 -0.41
C GLN A 109 -14.71 -5.06 -1.64
N VAL A 110 -14.00 -5.69 -2.59
CA VAL A 110 -13.58 -5.02 -3.82
C VAL A 110 -14.71 -4.99 -4.86
N MET A 111 -15.28 -6.15 -5.18
CA MET A 111 -16.37 -6.28 -6.15
C MET A 111 -17.57 -5.35 -5.90
N PRO A 112 -18.12 -5.23 -4.68
CA PRO A 112 -19.27 -4.36 -4.43
C PRO A 112 -18.97 -2.86 -4.58
N TYR A 113 -17.70 -2.47 -4.62
CA TYR A 113 -17.32 -1.11 -4.95
C TYR A 113 -17.51 -0.81 -6.45
N PHE A 114 -17.15 -1.76 -7.32
CA PHE A 114 -17.18 -1.58 -8.77
C PHE A 114 -18.50 -1.99 -9.44
N ILE A 115 -19.27 -2.87 -8.81
CA ILE A 115 -20.57 -3.30 -9.32
C ILE A 115 -21.68 -2.43 -8.70
N LYS A 116 -22.45 -1.74 -9.54
CA LYS A 116 -23.60 -0.93 -9.12
C LYS A 116 -24.89 -1.73 -9.16
N LYS A 117 -25.79 -1.49 -8.19
CA LYS A 117 -27.19 -1.91 -8.31
C LYS A 117 -27.88 -1.05 -9.36
N ASN A 118 -28.38 -1.69 -10.42
CA ASN A 118 -29.27 -1.05 -11.40
C ASN A 118 -30.70 -1.57 -11.19
N ARG A 119 -31.28 -1.36 -10.01
CA ARG A 119 -32.72 -1.56 -9.76
C ARG A 119 -33.33 -0.20 -9.41
N GLY A 120 -33.88 0.50 -10.41
CA GLY A 120 -34.59 1.77 -10.22
C GLY A 120 -33.69 2.97 -9.86
N PHE A 121 -34.21 3.88 -9.04
CA PHE A 121 -33.55 5.13 -8.63
C PHE A 121 -32.57 4.98 -7.45
N GLU A 122 -32.44 3.78 -6.86
CA GLU A 122 -31.55 3.55 -5.72
C GLU A 122 -30.14 3.13 -6.18
N ARG A 123 -29.21 4.09 -6.17
CA ARG A 123 -27.78 3.79 -6.27
C ARG A 123 -27.26 3.32 -4.91
N GLY A 124 -27.36 2.02 -4.64
CA GLY A 124 -26.83 1.39 -3.43
C GLY A 124 -25.62 0.49 -3.68
N LYS A 125 -24.76 0.31 -2.67
CA LYS A 125 -23.73 -0.75 -2.64
C LYS A 125 -24.41 -2.10 -2.39
N PHE A 126 -23.83 -3.19 -2.89
CA PHE A 126 -24.30 -4.53 -2.56
C PHE A 126 -23.84 -4.91 -1.13
N GLY A 127 -24.78 -5.42 -0.33
CA GLY A 127 -24.49 -6.16 0.89
C GLY A 127 -23.97 -7.56 0.59
N LYS A 128 -23.39 -8.24 1.57
CA LYS A 128 -22.72 -9.54 1.38
C LYS A 128 -23.63 -10.62 0.78
N GLU A 129 -24.83 -10.81 1.35
CA GLU A 129 -25.83 -11.78 0.86
C GLU A 129 -26.30 -11.44 -0.57
N GLU A 130 -26.41 -10.15 -0.90
CA GLU A 130 -26.85 -9.72 -2.22
C GLU A 130 -25.79 -9.98 -3.29
N ILE A 131 -24.51 -9.92 -2.94
CA ILE A 131 -23.41 -10.30 -3.85
C ILE A 131 -23.48 -11.80 -4.14
N LEU A 132 -23.70 -12.64 -3.14
CA LEU A 132 -23.78 -14.09 -3.34
C LEU A 132 -24.99 -14.46 -4.19
N LYS A 133 -26.15 -13.84 -3.96
CA LYS A 133 -27.32 -13.94 -4.84
C LYS A 133 -27.01 -13.49 -6.26
N LEU A 134 -26.33 -12.36 -6.44
CA LEU A 134 -25.92 -11.88 -7.76
C LEU A 134 -24.97 -12.88 -8.46
N ILE A 135 -24.06 -13.50 -7.71
CA ILE A 135 -23.17 -14.53 -8.25
C ILE A 135 -23.98 -15.76 -8.66
N ALA A 136 -24.87 -16.25 -7.80
CA ALA A 136 -25.74 -17.39 -8.10
C ALA A 136 -26.64 -17.14 -9.32
N GLU A 137 -27.17 -15.91 -9.48
CA GLU A 137 -27.95 -15.53 -10.67
C GLU A 137 -27.12 -15.52 -11.97
N LYS A 138 -25.80 -15.31 -11.86
CA LYS A 138 -24.89 -15.17 -13.03
C LYS A 138 -24.07 -16.42 -13.30
N VAL A 139 -24.04 -17.36 -12.36
CA VAL A 139 -23.23 -18.55 -12.40
C VAL A 139 -24.13 -19.75 -12.20
N ASP A 140 -24.23 -20.60 -13.23
CA ASP A 140 -24.88 -21.90 -13.10
C ASP A 140 -23.99 -22.81 -12.24
N VAL A 141 -24.26 -22.85 -10.93
CA VAL A 141 -23.54 -23.66 -9.97
C VAL A 141 -24.11 -25.08 -10.05
N PRO A 142 -23.36 -26.07 -10.58
CA PRO A 142 -23.82 -27.44 -10.58
C PRO A 142 -23.94 -27.91 -9.12
N PRO A 143 -24.91 -28.79 -8.81
CA PRO A 143 -24.97 -29.47 -7.53
C PRO A 143 -23.79 -30.47 -7.45
N ARG A 144 -22.60 -29.96 -7.16
CA ARG A 144 -21.46 -30.77 -6.73
C ARG A 144 -21.37 -30.65 -5.22
N GLU A 145 -21.26 -31.79 -4.57
CA GLU A 145 -20.83 -31.86 -3.17
C GLU A 145 -19.36 -31.44 -3.13
N TYR A 146 -19.11 -30.14 -2.94
CA TYR A 146 -17.79 -29.70 -2.55
C TYR A 146 -17.59 -30.19 -1.12
N GLU A 147 -16.60 -31.06 -0.89
CA GLU A 147 -16.23 -31.44 0.46
C GLU A 147 -15.90 -30.15 1.22
N ARG A 148 -16.72 -29.83 2.24
CA ARG A 148 -16.50 -28.75 3.20
C ARG A 148 -15.26 -29.08 4.02
N THR A 149 -14.10 -29.00 3.39
CA THR A 149 -12.83 -29.15 4.06
C THR A 149 -12.66 -27.92 4.94
N ASN A 150 -12.65 -28.14 6.25
CA ASN A 150 -12.54 -27.13 7.32
C ASN A 150 -11.27 -26.26 7.26
N THR A 151 -10.46 -26.37 6.19
CA THR A 151 -9.25 -25.60 5.93
C THR A 151 -9.52 -24.23 5.27
N VAL A 152 -10.71 -24.05 4.69
CA VAL A 152 -11.11 -22.86 3.90
C VAL A 152 -11.09 -21.55 4.71
N PHE A 153 -11.37 -21.61 6.01
CA PHE A 153 -11.33 -20.45 6.91
C PHE A 153 -10.42 -20.69 8.11
N ASP A 154 -9.32 -21.42 7.92
CA ASP A 154 -8.43 -21.68 9.04
C ASP A 154 -7.79 -20.37 9.53
N LEU A 155 -8.34 -19.85 10.62
CA LEU A 155 -7.81 -18.68 11.33
C LEU A 155 -6.62 -19.06 12.21
N LYS A 156 -6.35 -20.36 12.42
CA LYS A 156 -5.29 -20.82 13.32
C LYS A 156 -3.92 -20.24 12.96
N PRO A 157 -3.47 -20.19 11.70
CA PRO A 157 -2.15 -19.61 11.39
C PRO A 157 -2.04 -18.13 11.78
N LEU A 158 -3.12 -17.35 11.60
CA LEU A 158 -3.14 -15.95 12.02
C LEU A 158 -3.21 -15.79 13.54
N GLN A 159 -4.03 -16.62 14.20
CA GLN A 159 -4.15 -16.62 15.65
C GLN A 159 -2.86 -17.09 16.33
N GLU A 160 -2.15 -18.05 15.76
CA GLU A 160 -0.83 -18.49 16.19
C GLU A 160 0.22 -17.40 15.98
N ALA A 161 0.27 -16.80 14.80
CA ALA A 161 1.15 -15.65 14.53
C ALA A 161 0.87 -14.48 15.51
N LEU A 162 -0.40 -14.23 15.84
CA LEU A 162 -0.78 -13.22 16.82
C LEU A 162 -0.31 -13.59 18.22
N LYS A 163 -0.48 -14.85 18.64
CA LYS A 163 0.03 -15.34 19.93
C LYS A 163 1.55 -15.22 20.01
N GLU A 164 2.29 -15.55 18.96
CA GLU A 164 3.75 -15.37 18.93
C GLU A 164 4.14 -13.88 19.00
N LEU A 165 3.42 -13.00 18.28
CA LEU A 165 3.62 -11.56 18.39
C LEU A 165 3.29 -11.04 19.80
N GLU A 166 2.28 -11.57 20.47
CA GLU A 166 1.88 -11.21 21.84
C GLU A 166 2.93 -11.59 22.90
N LYS A 167 3.79 -12.57 22.63
CA LYS A 167 4.92 -12.93 23.50
C LYS A 167 6.08 -11.92 23.45
N LEU A 168 6.19 -11.13 22.38
CA LEU A 168 7.28 -10.17 22.23
C LEU A 168 7.06 -8.91 23.09
N ASP A 169 8.11 -8.18 23.45
CA ASP A 169 7.92 -6.88 24.11
C ASP A 169 7.48 -5.82 23.08
N SER A 170 6.34 -5.17 23.32
CA SER A 170 5.87 -4.03 22.52
C SER A 170 6.05 -2.66 23.19
N THR A 171 6.56 -2.66 24.42
CA THR A 171 6.86 -1.43 25.16
C THR A 171 8.36 -1.20 25.23
N PHE A 172 8.75 0.07 25.22
CA PHE A 172 10.12 0.48 25.47
C PHE A 172 10.14 1.56 26.54
N LYS A 173 11.21 1.59 27.34
CA LYS A 173 11.46 2.65 28.31
C LYS A 173 12.35 3.70 27.65
N LEU A 174 12.13 4.96 27.99
CA LEU A 174 13.09 6.02 27.64
C LEU A 174 14.43 5.75 28.33
N PRO A 175 15.54 6.23 27.75
CA PRO A 175 16.82 6.23 28.45
C PRO A 175 16.70 7.05 29.73
N ARG A 176 17.54 6.74 30.72
CA ARG A 176 17.61 7.55 31.94
C ARG A 176 18.17 8.92 31.60
N ASP A 177 17.73 9.92 32.35
CA ASP A 177 18.32 11.25 32.25
C ASP A 177 19.81 11.19 32.62
N GLY A 178 20.61 12.00 31.93
CA GLY A 178 22.06 12.04 32.06
C GLY A 178 22.80 11.81 30.75
N ILE A 179 24.12 11.66 30.85
CA ILE A 179 24.99 11.44 29.70
C ILE A 179 24.79 10.01 29.18
N ILE A 180 24.54 9.88 27.88
CA ILE A 180 24.39 8.60 27.18
C ILE A 180 25.42 8.51 26.06
N SER A 181 26.10 7.37 25.99
CA SER A 181 27.03 7.10 24.89
C SER A 181 26.27 6.86 23.58
N SER A 182 26.97 7.07 22.46
CA SER A 182 26.46 6.76 21.13
C SER A 182 26.02 5.29 20.96
N SER A 183 26.74 4.36 21.58
CA SER A 183 26.43 2.92 21.58
C SER A 183 25.15 2.60 22.35
N GLU A 184 24.97 3.21 23.53
CA GLU A 184 23.77 3.02 24.36
C GLU A 184 22.55 3.62 23.68
N LEU A 185 22.68 4.80 23.07
CA LEU A 185 21.61 5.43 22.31
C LEU A 185 21.19 4.56 21.11
N ASN A 186 22.16 3.97 20.39
CA ASN A 186 21.86 3.06 19.28
C ASN A 186 21.16 1.78 19.75
N HIS A 187 21.64 1.19 20.86
CA HIS A 187 21.01 0.01 21.44
C HIS A 187 19.57 0.30 21.89
N TRP A 188 19.36 1.44 22.55
CA TRP A 188 18.04 1.90 22.92
C TRP A 188 17.14 2.10 21.69
N LEU A 189 17.65 2.77 20.64
CA LEU A 189 16.90 3.03 19.42
C LEU A 189 16.47 1.72 18.74
N GLN A 190 17.35 0.74 18.63
CA GLN A 190 17.01 -0.58 18.07
C GLN A 190 15.90 -1.26 18.88
N LYS A 191 15.97 -1.21 20.22
CA LYS A 191 14.94 -1.77 21.10
C LYS A 191 13.61 -1.05 20.94
N ALA A 192 13.63 0.29 20.88
CA ALA A 192 12.43 1.12 20.72
C ALA A 192 11.76 0.89 19.36
N LEU A 193 12.54 0.81 18.28
CA LEU A 193 12.03 0.49 16.94
C LEU A 193 11.42 -0.91 16.88
N ARG A 194 12.08 -1.92 17.48
CA ARG A 194 11.53 -3.28 17.56
C ARG A 194 10.18 -3.29 18.27
N ALA A 195 10.07 -2.64 19.43
CA ALA A 195 8.84 -2.54 20.20
C ALA A 195 7.71 -1.86 19.39
N GLN A 196 8.01 -0.75 18.70
CA GLN A 196 7.07 -0.05 17.84
C GLN A 196 6.58 -0.91 16.67
N VAL A 197 7.49 -1.63 16.01
CA VAL A 197 7.15 -2.57 14.93
C VAL A 197 6.22 -3.67 15.45
N VAL A 198 6.55 -4.28 16.59
CA VAL A 198 5.71 -5.31 17.22
C VAL A 198 4.31 -4.78 17.49
N GLU A 199 4.17 -3.59 18.07
CA GLU A 199 2.87 -2.99 18.36
C GLU A 199 2.05 -2.71 17.10
N LYS A 200 2.69 -2.15 16.06
CA LYS A 200 2.03 -1.92 14.76
C LYS A 200 1.55 -3.23 14.13
N GLU A 201 2.41 -4.24 14.06
CA GLU A 201 2.06 -5.54 13.46
C GLU A 201 1.00 -6.29 14.27
N ARG A 202 1.01 -6.20 15.62
CA ARG A 202 -0.07 -6.70 16.47
C ARG A 202 -1.40 -6.05 16.13
N THR A 203 -1.42 -4.73 16.03
CA THR A 203 -2.64 -3.98 15.73
C THR A 203 -3.19 -4.37 14.35
N LEU A 204 -2.30 -4.47 13.35
CA LEU A 204 -2.65 -4.90 12.00
C LEU A 204 -3.23 -6.31 12.00
N LEU A 205 -2.57 -7.27 12.67
CA LEU A 205 -2.99 -8.66 12.69
C LEU A 205 -4.28 -8.87 13.50
N LYS A 206 -4.48 -8.14 14.61
CA LYS A 206 -5.74 -8.15 15.38
C LYS A 206 -6.92 -7.66 14.53
N ASN A 207 -6.74 -6.54 13.86
CA ASN A 207 -7.76 -5.99 12.96
C ASN A 207 -8.08 -6.96 11.82
N GLU A 208 -7.07 -7.63 11.29
CA GLU A 208 -7.23 -8.63 10.24
C GLU A 208 -7.98 -9.88 10.72
N VAL A 209 -7.66 -10.42 11.90
CA VAL A 209 -8.39 -11.54 12.50
C VAL A 209 -9.86 -11.17 12.72
N LEU A 210 -10.13 -10.03 13.36
CA LEU A 210 -11.49 -9.56 13.64
C LEU A 210 -12.31 -9.39 12.35
N ARG A 211 -11.70 -8.80 11.32
CA ARG A 211 -12.34 -8.62 10.01
C ARG A 211 -12.69 -9.95 9.36
N ARG A 212 -11.81 -10.95 9.48
CA ARG A 212 -12.05 -12.31 8.94
C ARG A 212 -13.13 -13.05 9.71
N GLU A 213 -13.14 -12.97 11.04
CA GLU A 213 -14.19 -13.56 11.88
C GLU A 213 -15.59 -13.04 11.52
N GLN A 214 -15.73 -11.72 11.38
CA GLN A 214 -16.98 -11.09 10.94
C GLN A 214 -17.42 -11.49 9.52
N LEU A 215 -16.47 -11.92 8.69
CA LEU A 215 -16.72 -12.32 7.32
C LEU A 215 -17.15 -13.79 7.24
N ILE A 216 -16.50 -14.66 8.02
CA ILE A 216 -16.86 -16.07 8.18
C ILE A 216 -18.29 -16.19 8.70
N ALA A 217 -18.61 -15.48 9.78
CA ALA A 217 -19.94 -15.54 10.41
C ALA A 217 -21.09 -15.12 9.47
N SER A 218 -20.79 -14.40 8.39
CA SER A 218 -21.80 -13.89 7.45
C SER A 218 -22.01 -14.75 6.20
N VAL A 219 -21.32 -15.88 6.06
CA VAL A 219 -21.17 -16.59 4.78
C VAL A 219 -21.61 -18.07 4.85
N ASP A 220 -21.95 -18.59 6.03
CA ASP A 220 -22.16 -20.03 6.29
C ASP A 220 -23.26 -20.68 5.42
N GLU A 221 -24.31 -19.94 5.04
CA GLU A 221 -25.43 -20.48 4.24
C GLU A 221 -25.14 -20.59 2.73
N ASP A 222 -24.21 -19.79 2.19
CA ASP A 222 -23.93 -19.66 0.74
C ASP A 222 -22.54 -20.21 0.36
N MET A 223 -22.00 -21.09 1.21
CA MET A 223 -20.64 -21.64 1.08
C MET A 223 -20.38 -22.35 -0.25
N ASP A 224 -21.37 -23.04 -0.79
CA ASP A 224 -21.21 -23.83 -2.00
C ASP A 224 -20.94 -22.93 -3.23
N ILE A 225 -21.49 -21.72 -3.25
CA ILE A 225 -21.23 -20.70 -4.29
C ILE A 225 -19.77 -20.26 -4.22
N LEU A 226 -19.25 -20.00 -3.02
CA LEU A 226 -17.87 -19.59 -2.84
C LEU A 226 -16.88 -20.70 -3.21
N LEU A 227 -17.16 -21.94 -2.80
CA LEU A 227 -16.34 -23.10 -3.16
C LEU A 227 -16.32 -23.31 -4.69
N TYR A 228 -17.48 -23.18 -5.34
CA TYR A 228 -17.54 -23.19 -6.80
C TYR A 228 -16.67 -22.10 -7.43
N VAL A 229 -16.78 -20.85 -6.96
CA VAL A 229 -16.02 -19.72 -7.49
C VAL A 229 -14.51 -19.91 -7.25
N ALA A 230 -14.12 -20.43 -6.09
CA ALA A 230 -12.74 -20.74 -5.77
C ALA A 230 -12.19 -21.88 -6.63
N HIS A 231 -12.98 -22.92 -6.89
CA HIS A 231 -12.60 -24.00 -7.79
C HIS A 231 -12.44 -23.49 -9.24
N LYS A 232 -13.40 -22.69 -9.72
CA LYS A 232 -13.33 -22.07 -11.05
C LYS A 232 -12.14 -21.11 -11.18
N GLY A 233 -11.73 -20.48 -10.08
CA GLY A 233 -10.60 -19.56 -10.03
C GLY A 233 -10.81 -18.27 -10.82
N SER A 234 -12.02 -18.00 -11.31
CA SER A 234 -12.33 -16.80 -12.08
C SER A 234 -13.81 -16.46 -12.04
N LEU A 235 -14.11 -15.17 -12.12
CA LEU A 235 -15.47 -14.66 -12.18
C LEU A 235 -15.45 -13.27 -12.82
N GLU A 236 -16.44 -12.98 -13.67
CA GLU A 236 -16.66 -11.64 -14.23
C GLU A 236 -18.15 -11.30 -14.21
N ILE A 237 -18.49 -10.16 -13.62
CA ILE A 237 -19.86 -9.65 -13.52
C ILE A 237 -19.83 -8.14 -13.81
N ASN A 238 -20.65 -7.69 -14.76
CA ASN A 238 -20.75 -6.28 -15.18
C ASN A 238 -19.37 -5.63 -15.51
N GLY A 239 -18.50 -6.43 -16.12
CA GLY A 239 -17.15 -6.03 -16.51
C GLY A 239 -16.19 -5.80 -15.35
N PHE A 240 -16.54 -6.15 -14.11
CA PHE A 240 -15.58 -6.34 -13.02
C PHE A 240 -15.33 -7.83 -12.86
N GLY A 241 -14.09 -8.24 -12.66
CA GLY A 241 -13.78 -9.65 -12.48
C GLY A 241 -12.44 -9.91 -11.83
N PHE A 242 -12.13 -11.19 -11.67
CA PHE A 242 -10.82 -11.64 -11.27
C PHE A 242 -10.47 -12.98 -11.92
N THR A 243 -9.18 -13.29 -11.98
CA THR A 243 -8.67 -14.58 -12.44
C THR A 243 -7.47 -15.01 -11.60
N ARG A 244 -7.43 -16.29 -11.20
CA ARG A 244 -6.31 -16.89 -10.47
C ARG A 244 -5.11 -17.02 -11.39
N ILE A 245 -3.93 -16.75 -10.84
CA ILE A 245 -2.66 -16.88 -11.55
C ILE A 245 -1.96 -18.14 -11.08
N GLY A 246 -1.77 -19.09 -12.01
CA GLY A 246 -1.08 -20.34 -11.72
C GLY A 246 -1.79 -21.17 -10.64
N THR A 247 -1.01 -21.91 -9.87
CA THR A 247 -1.48 -22.76 -8.77
C THR A 247 -1.40 -22.07 -7.40
N SER A 248 -0.88 -20.84 -7.34
CA SER A 248 -0.76 -20.09 -6.10
C SER A 248 -2.08 -19.40 -5.73
N ASP A 249 -2.13 -18.98 -4.47
CA ASP A 249 -3.15 -18.06 -3.97
C ASP A 249 -2.87 -16.61 -4.42
N ASP A 250 -2.88 -16.39 -5.74
CA ASP A 250 -2.75 -15.07 -6.34
C ASP A 250 -3.77 -14.86 -7.45
N TYR A 251 -4.26 -13.63 -7.54
CA TYR A 251 -5.28 -13.22 -8.50
C TYR A 251 -4.88 -11.93 -9.21
N LEU A 252 -5.36 -11.78 -10.45
CA LEU A 252 -5.53 -10.48 -11.09
C LEU A 252 -6.96 -10.03 -10.86
N ILE A 253 -7.14 -8.89 -10.21
CA ILE A 253 -8.44 -8.23 -10.04
C ILE A 253 -8.56 -7.19 -11.14
N TYR A 254 -9.62 -7.20 -11.93
CA TYR A 254 -9.70 -6.35 -13.10
C TYR A 254 -11.06 -5.69 -13.31
N LYS A 255 -11.04 -4.60 -14.06
CA LYS A 255 -12.23 -3.90 -14.56
C LYS A 255 -12.03 -3.57 -16.04
N ARG A 256 -13.06 -3.84 -16.83
CA ARG A 256 -13.21 -3.37 -18.20
C ARG A 256 -13.43 -1.87 -18.23
N THR A 257 -12.62 -1.18 -19.03
CA THR A 257 -12.72 0.27 -19.25
C THR A 257 -13.94 0.65 -20.10
N GLY A 258 -14.41 -0.26 -20.95
CA GLY A 258 -15.23 0.09 -22.10
C GLY A 258 -14.38 0.77 -23.18
N GLU A 259 -14.98 1.01 -24.34
CA GLU A 259 -14.37 1.85 -25.37
C GLU A 259 -14.36 3.32 -24.89
N TYR A 260 -13.27 4.03 -25.15
CA TYR A 260 -13.11 5.42 -24.74
C TYR A 260 -12.35 6.24 -25.78
N ARG A 261 -12.42 7.56 -25.65
CA ARG A 261 -11.85 8.49 -26.63
C ARG A 261 -10.89 9.44 -25.95
N LEU A 262 -9.69 9.56 -26.50
CA LEU A 262 -8.72 10.60 -26.14
C LEU A 262 -8.60 11.60 -27.29
N LYS A 263 -8.25 12.85 -26.97
CA LYS A 263 -7.98 13.89 -27.97
C LYS A 263 -6.53 14.31 -27.87
N ASP A 264 -5.83 14.48 -28.99
CA ASP A 264 -4.47 15.03 -28.98
C ASP A 264 -4.43 16.55 -28.82
N TYR A 265 -3.21 17.10 -28.82
CA TYR A 265 -2.96 18.55 -28.77
C TYR A 265 -3.63 19.35 -29.89
N TYR A 266 -3.82 18.74 -31.05
CA TYR A 266 -4.47 19.36 -32.20
C TYR A 266 -6.00 19.13 -32.22
N GLY A 267 -6.56 18.56 -31.15
CA GLY A 267 -7.99 18.28 -31.02
C GLY A 267 -8.47 17.07 -31.84
N ARG A 268 -7.56 16.28 -32.42
CA ARG A 268 -7.92 15.06 -33.16
C ARG A 268 -8.30 13.97 -32.16
N SER A 269 -9.37 13.24 -32.47
CA SER A 269 -9.89 12.20 -31.60
C SER A 269 -9.34 10.82 -31.97
N TYR A 270 -9.00 10.02 -30.97
CA TYR A 270 -8.53 8.64 -31.08
C TYR A 270 -9.47 7.75 -30.28
N LEU A 271 -10.01 6.69 -30.91
CA LEU A 271 -10.90 5.71 -30.29
C LEU A 271 -10.08 4.53 -29.80
N PHE A 272 -10.00 4.39 -28.49
CA PHE A 272 -9.35 3.30 -27.81
C PHE A 272 -10.37 2.20 -27.51
N ARG A 273 -10.02 0.96 -27.86
CA ARG A 273 -10.89 -0.21 -27.67
C ARG A 273 -11.01 -0.57 -26.18
N ASP A 274 -12.05 -1.30 -25.82
CA ASP A 274 -12.18 -1.87 -24.47
C ASP A 274 -10.95 -2.73 -24.11
N CYS A 275 -10.50 -2.59 -22.86
CA CYS A 275 -9.43 -3.38 -22.28
C CYS A 275 -9.69 -3.63 -20.80
N ARG A 276 -9.03 -4.64 -20.23
CA ARG A 276 -9.04 -4.93 -18.80
C ARG A 276 -7.81 -4.31 -18.17
N VAL A 277 -8.06 -3.32 -17.33
CA VAL A 277 -7.07 -2.86 -16.35
C VAL A 277 -7.15 -3.82 -15.17
N ALA A 278 -6.01 -4.35 -14.76
CA ALA A 278 -5.91 -5.32 -13.68
C ALA A 278 -4.90 -4.87 -12.63
N VAL A 279 -5.08 -5.35 -11.40
CA VAL A 279 -4.14 -5.20 -10.29
C VAL A 279 -3.84 -6.59 -9.74
N PRO A 280 -2.55 -6.98 -9.63
CA PRO A 280 -2.16 -8.24 -9.03
C PRO A 280 -2.30 -8.21 -7.51
N THR A 281 -2.61 -9.37 -6.91
CA THR A 281 -2.58 -9.55 -5.45
C THR A 281 -1.19 -9.91 -4.89
N PHE A 282 -0.17 -9.97 -5.75
CA PHE A 282 1.23 -10.21 -5.41
C PHE A 282 2.08 -8.98 -5.73
N SER A 283 3.22 -8.87 -5.06
CA SER A 283 4.17 -7.79 -5.31
C SER A 283 4.91 -8.01 -6.64
N PRO A 284 5.13 -6.95 -7.45
CA PRO A 284 4.78 -5.55 -7.21
C PRO A 284 3.29 -5.23 -7.47
N PHE A 285 2.65 -4.52 -6.53
CA PHE A 285 1.24 -4.10 -6.61
C PHE A 285 1.04 -2.92 -7.57
N LYS A 286 1.19 -3.16 -8.87
CA LYS A 286 1.02 -2.13 -9.90
C LYS A 286 -0.11 -2.47 -10.86
N PRO A 287 -0.85 -1.46 -11.37
CA PRO A 287 -1.87 -1.71 -12.37
C PRO A 287 -1.22 -2.06 -13.71
N VAL A 288 -1.84 -3.03 -14.39
CA VAL A 288 -1.41 -3.56 -15.68
C VAL A 288 -2.59 -3.58 -16.66
N VAL A 289 -2.30 -3.53 -17.96
CA VAL A 289 -3.29 -3.85 -19.00
C VAL A 289 -3.11 -5.30 -19.40
N MET A 290 -4.17 -6.10 -19.26
CA MET A 290 -4.10 -7.55 -19.50
C MET A 290 -3.92 -7.88 -20.98
N GLU A 291 -4.67 -7.20 -21.85
CA GLU A 291 -4.63 -7.42 -23.29
C GLU A 291 -3.35 -6.90 -23.93
N LYS A 292 -3.04 -7.45 -25.10
CA LYS A 292 -2.15 -6.81 -26.06
C LYS A 292 -2.75 -5.48 -26.50
N TYR A 293 -2.22 -4.38 -25.97
CA TYR A 293 -2.86 -3.08 -26.08
C TYR A 293 -1.85 -1.97 -26.37
N LYS A 294 -2.22 -1.00 -27.22
CA LYS A 294 -1.44 0.22 -27.47
C LYS A 294 -2.03 1.36 -26.68
N HIS A 295 -1.23 2.02 -25.85
CA HIS A 295 -1.64 3.23 -25.14
C HIS A 295 -0.43 4.11 -24.82
N PRO A 296 -0.57 5.45 -24.77
CA PRO A 296 0.55 6.35 -24.46
C PRO A 296 1.28 6.03 -23.15
N PHE A 297 0.54 5.58 -22.14
CA PHE A 297 1.07 5.20 -20.81
C PHE A 297 1.61 3.76 -20.73
N LEU A 298 1.71 3.05 -21.86
CA LEU A 298 2.32 1.72 -21.95
C LEU A 298 3.64 1.80 -22.73
N TYR A 299 4.58 0.93 -22.38
CA TYR A 299 5.91 0.95 -22.99
C TYR A 299 5.94 0.37 -24.42
N ALA A 300 5.05 -0.59 -24.70
CA ALA A 300 5.02 -1.36 -25.95
C ALA A 300 3.58 -1.72 -26.36
N HIS A 301 3.48 -2.60 -27.37
CA HIS A 301 2.23 -3.22 -27.79
C HIS A 301 2.27 -4.72 -27.46
N ASP A 302 2.16 -5.05 -26.19
CA ASP A 302 2.20 -6.42 -25.65
C ASP A 302 1.13 -6.64 -24.56
N SER A 303 0.91 -7.88 -24.14
CA SER A 303 -0.02 -8.26 -23.08
C SER A 303 0.61 -8.10 -21.68
N GLY A 304 -0.19 -7.82 -20.66
CA GLY A 304 0.25 -7.77 -19.26
C GLY A 304 1.17 -6.58 -18.92
N GLN A 305 1.08 -5.49 -19.67
CA GLN A 305 1.99 -4.35 -19.53
C GLN A 305 1.66 -3.49 -18.31
N GLU A 306 2.67 -3.12 -17.53
CA GLU A 306 2.55 -2.14 -16.44
C GLU A 306 2.17 -0.76 -16.97
N ILE A 307 1.20 -0.12 -16.31
CA ILE A 307 0.82 1.27 -16.60
C ILE A 307 1.88 2.19 -15.98
N CYS A 308 2.49 3.03 -16.81
CA CYS A 308 3.59 3.90 -16.42
C CYS A 308 3.07 5.13 -15.65
N MET A 309 3.00 5.06 -14.32
CA MET A 309 2.58 6.18 -13.47
C MET A 309 3.79 6.84 -12.78
N HIS A 310 4.15 8.05 -13.22
CA HIS A 310 5.32 8.77 -12.67
C HIS A 310 5.09 9.16 -11.20
N GLY A 311 6.08 8.92 -10.34
CA GLY A 311 6.01 9.25 -8.90
C GLY A 311 5.07 8.36 -8.09
N PHE A 312 4.53 7.30 -8.69
CA PHE A 312 3.63 6.37 -8.01
C PHE A 312 4.40 5.37 -7.15
N TYR A 313 4.06 5.30 -5.86
CA TYR A 313 4.60 4.33 -4.92
C TYR A 313 3.53 3.29 -4.61
N PRO A 314 3.66 2.04 -5.11
CA PRO A 314 2.66 1.03 -4.86
C PRO A 314 2.60 0.66 -3.36
N PRO A 315 1.40 0.36 -2.82
CA PRO A 315 1.27 -0.13 -1.47
C PRO A 315 2.00 -1.47 -1.33
N GLN A 316 2.51 -1.75 -0.13
CA GLN A 316 3.30 -2.97 0.13
C GLN A 316 2.44 -4.19 0.49
N GLN A 317 1.17 -3.99 0.82
CA GLN A 317 0.29 -5.04 1.33
C GLN A 317 -1.04 -5.04 0.58
N PHE A 318 -1.56 -6.24 0.33
CA PHE A 318 -2.88 -6.43 -0.23
C PHE A 318 -3.96 -6.08 0.81
N SER A 319 -4.85 -5.18 0.45
CA SER A 319 -6.09 -4.89 1.18
C SER A 319 -7.17 -4.49 0.17
N ALA A 320 -8.44 -4.55 0.54
CA ALA A 320 -9.52 -4.11 -0.33
C ALA A 320 -9.37 -2.64 -0.75
N GLU A 321 -9.03 -1.75 0.19
CA GLU A 321 -8.80 -0.33 -0.07
C GLU A 321 -7.65 -0.12 -1.08
N ASN A 322 -6.52 -0.79 -0.85
CA ASN A 322 -5.37 -0.70 -1.75
C ASN A 322 -5.72 -1.22 -3.15
N ALA A 323 -6.43 -2.34 -3.26
CA ALA A 323 -6.85 -2.91 -4.53
C ALA A 323 -7.83 -1.98 -5.28
N ILE A 324 -8.79 -1.39 -4.57
CA ILE A 324 -9.74 -0.42 -5.14
C ILE A 324 -8.99 0.80 -5.66
N ASN A 325 -8.18 1.44 -4.81
CA ASN A 325 -7.44 2.66 -5.16
C ASN A 325 -6.50 2.40 -6.35
N LEU A 326 -5.75 1.29 -6.34
CA LEU A 326 -4.86 0.93 -7.46
C LEU A 326 -5.61 0.71 -8.77
N LEU A 327 -6.76 0.06 -8.71
CA LEU A 327 -7.55 -0.23 -9.91
C LEU A 327 -8.17 1.07 -10.46
N GLU A 328 -8.64 1.96 -9.59
CA GLU A 328 -9.10 3.30 -9.98
C GLU A 328 -7.97 4.14 -10.57
N GLU A 329 -6.80 4.20 -9.94
CA GLU A 329 -5.63 4.93 -10.45
C GLU A 329 -5.21 4.40 -11.82
N GLY A 330 -5.15 3.08 -12.01
CA GLY A 330 -4.86 2.46 -13.31
C GLY A 330 -5.88 2.83 -14.38
N ILE A 331 -7.17 2.78 -14.07
CA ILE A 331 -8.26 3.17 -15.00
C ILE A 331 -8.17 4.67 -15.31
N ASN A 332 -7.97 5.51 -14.29
CA ASN A 332 -7.87 6.95 -14.43
C ASN A 332 -6.63 7.36 -15.24
N ALA A 333 -5.51 6.66 -15.09
CA ALA A 333 -4.32 6.89 -15.89
C ALA A 333 -4.59 6.66 -17.39
N LEU A 334 -5.39 5.65 -17.75
CA LEU A 334 -5.77 5.43 -19.15
C LEU A 334 -6.81 6.45 -19.64
N LEU A 335 -7.86 6.70 -18.86
CA LEU A 335 -8.98 7.55 -19.28
C LEU A 335 -8.66 9.05 -19.26
N TYR A 336 -7.86 9.49 -18.29
CA TYR A 336 -7.67 10.91 -17.94
C TYR A 336 -6.21 11.32 -17.77
N GLY A 337 -5.26 10.38 -17.82
CA GLY A 337 -3.83 10.70 -17.67
C GLY A 337 -3.28 11.60 -18.78
N TYR A 338 -3.95 11.65 -19.93
CA TYR A 338 -3.54 12.44 -21.07
C TYR A 338 -4.01 13.91 -20.98
N ASP A 339 -3.07 14.86 -20.97
CA ASP A 339 -3.35 16.31 -21.07
C ASP A 339 -3.22 16.80 -22.51
N ALA A 340 -4.37 16.97 -23.17
CA ALA A 340 -4.47 17.50 -24.53
C ALA A 340 -4.02 18.95 -24.71
N ARG A 341 -3.64 19.67 -23.65
CA ARG A 341 -3.13 21.05 -23.77
C ARG A 341 -1.61 21.12 -23.77
N ARG A 342 -0.92 20.01 -23.52
CA ARG A 342 0.55 19.97 -23.48
C ARG A 342 1.10 19.19 -24.65
N ARG A 343 1.70 19.91 -25.60
CA ARG A 343 2.40 19.31 -26.75
C ARG A 343 3.57 18.42 -26.32
N ASN A 344 4.29 18.83 -25.28
CA ASN A 344 5.37 18.08 -24.65
C ASN A 344 4.93 17.64 -23.25
N GLY A 345 4.10 16.60 -23.19
CA GLY A 345 3.67 15.95 -21.96
C GLY A 345 4.32 14.58 -21.77
N TYR A 346 4.05 13.94 -20.63
CA TYR A 346 4.29 12.51 -20.49
C TYR A 346 3.39 11.79 -21.50
N HIS A 347 4.00 11.38 -22.63
CA HIS A 347 3.43 10.62 -23.74
C HIS A 347 2.51 11.41 -24.70
N SER A 348 3.03 11.75 -25.89
CA SER A 348 2.26 12.38 -26.98
C SER A 348 1.61 11.32 -27.88
N LEU A 349 0.42 11.63 -28.40
CA LEU A 349 -0.28 10.85 -29.43
C LEU A 349 0.22 11.20 -30.86
N ASP A 350 1.12 12.18 -30.99
CA ASP A 350 1.63 12.68 -32.28
C ASP A 350 2.80 11.84 -32.82
N ARG A 351 2.91 11.79 -34.15
CA ARG A 351 4.01 11.16 -34.94
C ARG A 351 5.42 11.75 -34.78
N THR A 352 5.65 12.66 -33.84
CA THR A 352 6.93 13.38 -33.75
C THR A 352 8.10 12.47 -33.34
N ARG A 353 9.23 12.67 -34.04
CA ARG A 353 10.41 11.78 -34.20
C ARG A 353 11.14 11.30 -32.93
N GLU A 354 10.77 11.77 -31.75
CA GLU A 354 11.45 11.45 -30.48
C GLU A 354 10.80 10.28 -29.72
N TYR A 355 9.64 9.78 -30.19
CA TYR A 355 8.98 8.66 -29.54
C TYR A 355 9.62 7.32 -29.93
N VAL A 356 9.59 6.36 -29.00
CA VAL A 356 9.98 4.97 -29.25
C VAL A 356 9.24 4.51 -30.52
N ARG A 357 9.98 4.20 -31.60
CA ARG A 357 9.45 3.90 -32.96
C ARG A 357 8.42 2.75 -33.04
N THR A 358 8.02 2.15 -31.93
CA THR A 358 7.28 0.89 -31.86
C THR A 358 5.76 1.05 -31.68
N VAL A 359 5.23 2.24 -31.37
CA VAL A 359 3.78 2.44 -31.16
C VAL A 359 3.27 3.74 -31.83
N GLU A 360 2.78 3.64 -33.07
CA GLU A 360 1.96 4.69 -33.72
C GLU A 360 0.47 4.47 -33.42
N PHE A 361 -0.32 5.56 -33.37
CA PHE A 361 -1.74 5.57 -32.99
C PHE A 361 -2.68 6.01 -34.13
N GLU A 362 -2.16 6.25 -35.33
CA GLU A 362 -2.92 6.66 -36.50
C GLU A 362 -4.05 5.68 -36.87
N ASP A 363 -3.88 4.40 -36.55
CA ASP A 363 -4.88 3.35 -36.68
C ASP A 363 -6.11 3.54 -35.78
N TYR A 364 -6.00 4.34 -34.71
CA TYR A 364 -7.11 4.64 -33.79
C TYR A 364 -7.77 6.00 -34.09
N ARG A 365 -7.24 6.77 -35.03
CA ARG A 365 -7.73 8.13 -35.31
C ARG A 365 -9.12 8.10 -35.94
N ILE A 366 -10.06 8.83 -35.33
CA ILE A 366 -11.41 9.01 -35.86
C ILE A 366 -11.38 10.04 -37.00
N PRO A 367 -11.88 9.71 -38.21
CA PRO A 367 -11.99 10.64 -39.32
C PRO A 367 -12.82 11.89 -38.95
N PRO A 368 -12.49 13.08 -39.48
CA PRO A 368 -13.18 14.34 -39.13
C PRO A 368 -14.71 14.32 -39.37
N GLY A 369 -15.23 13.45 -40.25
CA GLY A 369 -16.65 13.33 -40.56
C GLY A 369 -17.46 12.47 -39.58
N GLU A 370 -16.84 11.51 -38.89
CA GLU A 370 -17.50 10.55 -37.99
C GLU A 370 -17.54 11.01 -36.53
N GLN A 371 -16.86 12.11 -36.21
CA GLN A 371 -16.81 12.65 -34.84
C GLN A 371 -18.16 13.19 -34.35
N LYS A 372 -19.10 13.51 -35.26
CA LYS A 372 -20.42 14.09 -34.95
C LYS A 372 -21.51 13.05 -34.66
N SER A 373 -21.32 11.79 -35.08
CA SER A 373 -22.32 10.71 -35.01
C SER A 373 -22.20 9.81 -33.77
N LEU A 374 -21.14 9.98 -32.99
CA LEU A 374 -20.87 9.22 -31.76
C LEU A 374 -20.86 10.20 -30.58
N LYS A 375 -22.05 10.50 -30.05
CA LYS A 375 -22.26 11.27 -28.80
C LYS A 375 -22.33 10.34 -27.60
#